data_AF-N4UNH5-F1
#
_entry.id   AF-N4UNH5-F1
#
_cell.length_a   1.000
_cell.length_b   1.000
_cell.length_c   1.000
_cell.angle_alpha   90.00
_cell.angle_beta   90.00
_cell.angle_gamma   90.00
#
_symmetry.space_group_name_H-M   'P 1'
#
loop_
_entity.id
_entity.type
_entity.pdbx_description
1 polymer ?
#
loop_
_entity_poly.entity_id
_entity_poly.type
_entity_poly.pdbx_seq_one_letter_code
_entity_poly.pdbx_strand_id
1 'polypeptide(L)'
;MAMAFQALHNFILLSLIFTCSLRAFAVVLPRHEAEVPPPIPEAKSLEARARKAVPSAASLGCSISAHDGAWKKLEHHSGGRVDFKMVAKADDDDETLFVKQVQQSNQNARSIRAREALVAFWKDESRYAPKYLRHIKYLEVIHDPTLSAIEYVILEWEPDCSDKWCRVSWSSEDAFKYLIDHSPFAKGANYIPDEYEDFARLYVSSFDFADPAEHTAKEMWFRVNFKSYDDQ
;
A
#
# COMPACT_ATOMS: atom_id res chain seq x y z
N MET A 1 -34.43 43.63 -19.13
CA MET A 1 -34.11 45.05 -18.85
C MET A 1 -33.10 45.03 -17.71
N ALA A 2 -31.80 44.87 -18.03
CA ALA A 2 -30.77 45.94 -18.10
C ALA A 2 -30.50 46.50 -16.67
N MET A 3 -29.31 46.52 -16.07
CA MET A 3 -27.88 46.47 -16.44
C MET A 3 -27.11 45.90 -15.20
N ALA A 4 -25.98 45.18 -15.23
CA ALA A 4 -24.66 45.38 -15.84
C ALA A 4 -23.85 46.58 -15.27
N PHE A 5 -22.58 46.29 -14.92
CA PHE A 5 -21.43 47.18 -14.68
C PHE A 5 -21.27 47.91 -13.33
N GLN A 6 -20.27 47.46 -12.55
CA GLN A 6 -19.23 48.35 -12.02
C GLN A 6 -17.97 47.55 -11.63
N ALA A 7 -17.06 47.47 -12.61
CA ALA A 7 -15.64 47.20 -12.41
C ALA A 7 -14.89 48.54 -12.39
N LEU A 8 -13.61 48.47 -11.98
CA LEU A 8 -12.59 49.53 -11.92
C LEU A 8 -12.78 50.55 -10.81
N HIS A 9 -11.87 50.53 -9.82
CA HIS A 9 -11.11 51.70 -9.40
C HIS A 9 -9.78 51.24 -8.75
N ASN A 10 -8.69 51.90 -9.16
CA ASN A 10 -7.37 51.95 -8.53
C ASN A 10 -6.33 50.88 -8.90
N PHE A 11 -6.00 50.86 -10.20
CA PHE A 11 -4.59 50.80 -10.63
C PHE A 11 -4.03 52.24 -10.66
N ILE A 12 -2.69 52.35 -10.52
CA ILE A 12 -1.84 53.56 -10.56
C ILE A 12 -1.48 54.13 -9.17
N LEU A 13 -0.37 53.61 -8.61
CA LEU A 13 0.65 54.48 -8.04
C LEU A 13 2.03 53.85 -8.31
N LEU A 14 2.56 54.17 -9.48
CA LEU A 14 3.96 53.93 -9.85
C LEU A 14 4.76 55.18 -9.46
N SER A 15 6.05 54.97 -9.20
CA SER A 15 7.13 55.96 -9.12
C SER A 15 7.43 56.46 -7.72
N LEU A 16 8.50 55.92 -7.12
CA LEU A 16 9.57 56.73 -6.51
C LEU A 16 10.80 55.83 -6.25
N ILE A 17 11.83 56.08 -7.07
CA ILE A 17 13.25 56.07 -6.72
C ILE A 17 13.87 54.69 -6.39
N PHE A 18 14.47 54.07 -7.40
CA PHE A 18 15.70 53.28 -7.19
C PHE A 18 16.80 53.85 -8.08
N THR A 19 17.59 54.74 -7.50
CA THR A 19 18.80 55.28 -8.08
C THR A 19 19.96 54.32 -7.89
N CYS A 20 20.74 54.16 -8.96
CA CYS A 20 22.02 53.46 -9.02
C CYS A 20 22.95 53.79 -7.84
N SER A 21 23.55 52.75 -7.27
CA SER A 21 24.94 52.78 -6.78
C SER A 21 25.51 51.36 -6.75
N LEU A 22 26.05 50.93 -7.89
CA LEU A 22 27.02 49.84 -7.97
C LEU A 22 28.31 50.29 -7.28
N ARG A 23 28.49 49.93 -6.01
CA ARG A 23 29.83 49.82 -5.41
C ARG A 23 30.21 48.36 -5.39
N ALA A 24 31.08 47.98 -6.31
CA ALA A 24 31.79 46.71 -6.29
C ALA A 24 32.70 46.67 -5.05
N PHE A 25 32.24 46.01 -3.99
CA PHE A 25 33.14 45.45 -2.99
C PHE A 25 33.57 44.08 -3.52
N ALA A 26 34.80 44.01 -4.03
CA ALA A 26 35.48 42.75 -4.24
C ALA A 26 35.79 42.13 -2.87
N VAL A 27 34.85 41.33 -2.36
CA VAL A 27 35.14 40.39 -1.28
C VAL A 27 35.93 39.25 -1.92
N VAL A 28 37.24 39.25 -1.70
CA VAL A 28 38.08 38.08 -1.94
C VAL A 28 37.65 37.02 -0.93
N LEU A 29 36.73 36.15 -1.34
CA LEU A 29 36.42 34.94 -0.58
C LEU A 29 37.67 34.04 -0.60
N PRO A 30 38.15 33.56 0.55
CA PRO A 30 39.21 32.57 0.58
C PRO A 30 38.74 31.34 -0.18
N ARG A 31 39.60 30.90 -1.11
CA ARG A 31 39.42 29.67 -1.88
C ARG A 31 39.39 28.52 -0.88
N HIS A 32 38.19 28.08 -0.51
CA HIS A 32 38.02 26.81 0.20
C HIS A 32 38.59 25.74 -0.73
N GLU A 33 39.73 25.18 -0.34
CA GLU A 33 40.17 23.89 -0.86
C GLU A 33 38.98 22.94 -0.72
N ALA A 34 38.59 22.34 -1.83
CA ALA A 34 37.55 21.33 -1.85
C ALA A 34 38.05 20.15 -1.02
N GLU A 35 37.63 20.11 0.24
CA GLU A 35 37.79 18.96 1.10
C GLU A 35 37.08 17.80 0.38
N VAL A 36 37.88 16.81 -0.03
CA VAL A 36 37.37 15.60 -0.68
C VAL A 36 36.30 15.05 0.25
N PRO A 37 35.03 14.94 -0.19
CA PRO A 37 33.99 14.42 0.67
C PRO A 37 34.42 13.04 1.16
N PRO A 38 34.23 12.72 2.45
CA PRO A 38 34.58 11.41 2.97
C PRO A 38 33.90 10.36 2.08
N PRO A 39 34.56 9.22 1.80
CA PRO A 39 33.94 8.15 1.03
C PRO A 39 32.59 7.85 1.65
N ILE A 40 31.54 7.95 0.84
CA ILE A 40 30.18 7.57 1.22
C ILE A 40 30.32 6.16 1.81
N PRO A 41 29.91 5.92 3.07
CA PRO A 41 29.92 4.58 3.62
C PRO A 41 29.21 3.69 2.61
N GLU A 42 29.93 2.70 2.07
CA GLU A 42 29.36 1.69 1.19
C GLU A 42 28.02 1.31 1.78
N ALA A 43 26.96 1.51 0.99
CA ALA A 43 25.61 1.18 1.41
C ALA A 43 25.70 -0.23 1.99
N LYS A 44 25.54 -0.35 3.32
CA LYS A 44 25.40 -1.65 3.96
C LYS A 44 24.38 -2.35 3.10
N SER A 45 24.80 -3.37 2.35
CA SER A 45 23.86 -4.25 1.67
C SER A 45 22.90 -4.63 2.78
N LEU A 46 21.65 -4.21 2.67
CA LEU A 46 20.60 -4.67 3.57
C LEU A 46 20.66 -6.18 3.42
N GLU A 47 21.33 -6.86 4.35
CA GLU A 47 21.38 -8.32 4.36
C GLU A 47 19.93 -8.74 4.25
N ALA A 48 19.60 -9.42 3.14
CA ALA A 48 18.26 -9.89 2.90
C ALA A 48 17.86 -10.66 4.16
N ARG A 49 16.90 -10.10 4.90
CA ARG A 49 16.52 -10.65 6.19
C ARG A 49 16.20 -12.11 5.96
N ALA A 50 16.79 -13.01 6.77
CA ALA A 50 16.53 -14.44 6.61
C ALA A 50 15.01 -14.66 6.62
N ARG A 51 14.49 -15.13 5.48
CA ARG A 51 13.07 -15.44 5.32
C ARG A 51 12.73 -16.57 6.27
N LYS A 52 11.50 -16.58 6.78
CA LYS A 52 10.98 -17.65 7.64
C LYS A 52 10.00 -18.53 6.88
N ALA A 53 9.82 -19.77 7.32
CA ALA A 53 8.75 -20.61 6.81
C ALA A 53 7.37 -19.98 7.10
N VAL A 54 6.39 -20.23 6.23
CA VAL A 54 5.01 -19.78 6.47
C VAL A 54 4.44 -20.49 7.71
N PRO A 55 3.96 -19.76 8.73
CA PRO A 55 3.38 -20.35 9.93
C PRO A 55 2.02 -21.00 9.62
N SER A 56 1.60 -21.98 10.43
CA SER A 56 0.19 -22.42 10.45
C SER A 56 -0.63 -21.52 11.37
N ALA A 57 -1.96 -21.50 11.21
CA ALA A 57 -2.85 -20.73 12.10
C ALA A 57 -2.69 -21.18 13.55
N ALA A 58 -2.60 -22.49 13.79
CA ALA A 58 -2.37 -23.05 15.12
C ALA A 58 -1.04 -22.56 15.74
N SER A 59 0.04 -22.46 14.96
CA SER A 59 1.33 -21.94 15.45
C SER A 59 1.31 -20.46 15.82
N LEU A 60 0.39 -19.70 15.21
CA LEU A 60 0.12 -18.31 15.57
C LEU A 60 -0.84 -18.18 16.76
N GLY A 61 -1.24 -19.29 17.40
CA GLY A 61 -2.27 -19.28 18.45
C GLY A 61 -3.67 -18.92 17.93
N CYS A 62 -3.90 -19.07 16.63
CA CYS A 62 -5.17 -18.79 16.00
C CYS A 62 -6.02 -20.07 15.88
N SER A 63 -7.33 -19.91 15.93
CA SER A 63 -8.31 -20.94 15.58
C SER A 63 -9.03 -20.56 14.29
N ILE A 64 -9.37 -21.55 13.47
CA ILE A 64 -10.22 -21.37 12.30
C ILE A 64 -11.55 -22.08 12.55
N SER A 65 -12.64 -21.36 12.31
CA SER A 65 -14.01 -21.86 12.47
C SER A 65 -14.87 -21.51 11.26
N ALA A 66 -15.93 -22.29 11.03
CA ALA A 66 -16.92 -21.96 10.01
C ALA A 66 -17.61 -20.62 10.33
N HIS A 67 -17.95 -19.85 9.29
CA HIS A 67 -18.69 -18.61 9.44
C HIS A 67 -20.04 -18.66 8.70
N ASP A 68 -20.03 -18.39 7.39
CA ASP A 68 -21.22 -18.41 6.53
C ASP A 68 -20.84 -18.89 5.13
N GLY A 69 -21.59 -19.85 4.59
CA GLY A 69 -21.26 -20.52 3.33
C GLY A 69 -19.81 -21.03 3.30
N ALA A 70 -19.05 -20.59 2.30
CA ALA A 70 -17.63 -20.93 2.14
C ALA A 70 -16.68 -20.06 2.98
N TRP A 71 -17.19 -19.04 3.67
CA TRP A 71 -16.37 -18.15 4.50
C TRP A 71 -16.02 -18.81 5.82
N LYS A 72 -14.75 -18.66 6.20
CA LYS A 72 -14.22 -19.09 7.49
C LYS A 72 -13.72 -17.90 8.28
N LYS A 73 -13.71 -18.07 9.60
CA LYS A 73 -13.29 -17.06 10.55
C LYS A 73 -12.02 -17.55 11.24
N LEU A 74 -10.97 -16.76 11.17
CA LEU A 74 -9.73 -16.94 11.91
C LEU A 74 -9.71 -15.96 13.09
N GLU A 75 -9.55 -16.48 14.31
CA GLU A 75 -9.51 -15.68 15.54
C GLU A 75 -8.25 -15.98 16.35
N HIS A 76 -7.64 -14.93 16.89
CA HIS A 76 -6.57 -15.00 17.87
C HIS A 76 -7.04 -14.36 19.17
N HIS A 77 -6.79 -15.04 20.29
CA HIS A 77 -7.17 -14.56 21.61
C HIS A 77 -5.93 -14.22 22.43
N SER A 78 -5.94 -13.05 23.06
CA SER A 78 -4.92 -12.61 24.03
C SER A 78 -5.61 -12.14 25.31
N GLY A 79 -5.15 -12.64 26.46
CA GLY A 79 -5.75 -12.31 27.76
C GLY A 79 -7.25 -12.62 27.88
N GLY A 80 -7.72 -13.67 27.19
CA GLY A 80 -9.14 -14.08 27.19
C GLY A 80 -10.07 -13.24 26.31
N ARG A 81 -9.54 -12.30 25.52
CA ARG A 81 -10.31 -11.48 24.58
C ARG A 81 -9.83 -11.70 23.15
N VAL A 82 -10.70 -11.49 22.17
CA VAL A 82 -10.31 -11.51 20.75
C VAL A 82 -9.38 -10.32 20.50
N ASP A 83 -8.14 -10.62 20.13
CA ASP A 83 -7.12 -9.61 19.78
C ASP A 83 -7.08 -9.37 18.26
N PHE A 84 -7.28 -10.44 17.49
CA PHE A 84 -7.35 -10.36 16.04
C PHE A 84 -8.45 -11.28 15.53
N LYS A 85 -9.17 -10.82 14.51
CA LYS A 85 -10.20 -11.57 13.81
C LYS A 85 -10.12 -11.28 12.32
N MET A 86 -10.24 -12.32 11.51
CA MET A 86 -10.33 -12.23 10.06
C MET A 86 -11.45 -13.13 9.56
N VAL A 87 -12.23 -12.66 8.59
CA VAL A 87 -13.18 -13.48 7.82
C VAL A 87 -12.65 -13.58 6.39
N ALA A 88 -12.36 -14.80 5.95
CA ALA A 88 -11.71 -15.06 4.68
C ALA A 88 -12.20 -16.36 4.01
N LYS A 89 -11.92 -16.50 2.71
CA LYS A 89 -12.14 -17.70 1.91
C LYS A 89 -10.92 -17.91 1.02
N ALA A 90 -10.38 -19.12 1.00
CA ALA A 90 -9.40 -19.54 0.00
C ALA A 90 -10.15 -20.01 -1.25
N ASP A 91 -9.78 -19.47 -2.39
CA ASP A 91 -10.28 -19.89 -3.70
C ASP A 91 -9.11 -20.46 -4.49
N ASP A 92 -9.07 -21.79 -4.55
CA ASP A 92 -7.98 -22.53 -5.19
C ASP A 92 -8.01 -22.38 -6.71
N ASP A 93 -9.20 -22.25 -7.30
CA ASP A 93 -9.35 -22.21 -8.76
C ASP A 93 -8.82 -20.88 -9.34
N ASP A 94 -8.98 -19.79 -8.57
CA ASP A 94 -8.49 -18.46 -8.90
C ASP A 94 -7.17 -18.11 -8.20
N GLU A 95 -6.54 -19.03 -7.48
CA GLU A 95 -5.33 -18.79 -6.67
C GLU A 95 -5.45 -17.53 -5.77
N THR A 96 -6.65 -17.30 -5.22
CA THR A 96 -7.05 -16.05 -4.58
C THR A 96 -7.49 -16.26 -3.13
N LEU A 97 -6.90 -15.49 -2.21
CA LEU A 97 -7.40 -15.32 -0.86
C LEU A 97 -8.36 -14.13 -0.81
N PHE A 98 -9.66 -14.41 -0.63
CA PHE A 98 -10.67 -13.38 -0.40
C PHE A 98 -10.76 -13.04 1.08
N VAL A 99 -10.79 -11.74 1.41
CA VAL A 99 -10.82 -11.23 2.77
C VAL A 99 -11.98 -10.24 2.90
N LYS A 100 -12.97 -10.54 3.74
CA LYS A 100 -14.15 -9.68 3.92
C LYS A 100 -14.03 -8.75 5.13
N GLN A 101 -13.36 -9.21 6.18
CA GLN A 101 -13.27 -8.47 7.43
C GLN A 101 -11.94 -8.74 8.09
N VAL A 102 -11.28 -7.68 8.57
CA VAL A 102 -10.11 -7.76 9.45
C VAL A 102 -10.35 -6.82 10.62
N GLN A 103 -10.21 -7.33 11.83
CA GLN A 103 -10.31 -6.57 13.06
C GLN A 103 -9.10 -6.85 13.92
N GLN A 104 -8.51 -5.80 14.46
CA GLN A 104 -7.38 -5.89 15.38
C GLN A 104 -7.62 -4.95 16.56
N SER A 105 -7.63 -5.52 17.76
CA SER A 105 -8.04 -4.83 18.99
C SER A 105 -7.10 -3.68 19.36
N ASN A 106 -5.80 -3.85 19.11
CA ASN A 106 -4.79 -2.82 19.33
C ASN A 106 -3.77 -2.83 18.18
N GLN A 107 -3.74 -1.75 17.39
CA GLN A 107 -2.81 -1.62 16.27
C GLN A 107 -1.36 -1.31 16.69
N ASN A 108 -1.10 -0.91 17.95
CA ASN A 108 0.22 -0.52 18.43
C ASN A 108 0.92 -1.62 19.27
N ALA A 109 0.15 -2.57 19.81
CA ALA A 109 0.67 -3.70 20.58
C ALA A 109 0.04 -5.00 20.05
N ARG A 110 0.48 -5.40 18.84
CA ARG A 110 -0.08 -6.53 18.11
C ARG A 110 0.56 -7.85 18.55
N SER A 111 -0.25 -8.82 18.97
CA SER A 111 0.25 -10.19 19.20
C SER A 111 0.54 -10.90 17.87
N ILE A 112 -0.26 -10.61 16.84
CA ILE A 112 -0.10 -11.14 15.48
C ILE A 112 -0.28 -10.05 14.43
N ARG A 113 0.46 -10.13 13.32
CA ARG A 113 0.31 -9.20 12.19
C ARG A 113 -0.71 -9.76 11.20
N ALA A 114 -1.52 -8.88 10.59
CA ALA A 114 -2.53 -9.30 9.61
C ALA A 114 -1.95 -10.16 8.48
N ARG A 115 -0.77 -9.81 7.96
CA ARG A 115 -0.10 -10.61 6.91
C ARG A 115 0.34 -12.01 7.37
N GLU A 116 0.68 -12.20 8.64
CA GLU A 116 0.96 -13.53 9.20
C GLU A 116 -0.31 -14.38 9.18
N ALA A 117 -1.43 -13.80 9.60
CA ALA A 117 -2.74 -14.46 9.55
C ALA A 117 -3.18 -14.79 8.12
N LEU A 118 -2.92 -13.92 7.14
CA LEU A 118 -3.26 -14.14 5.73
C LEU A 118 -2.54 -15.37 5.16
N VAL A 119 -1.21 -15.43 5.30
CA VAL A 119 -0.42 -16.55 4.76
C VAL A 119 -0.67 -17.85 5.53
N ALA A 120 -0.91 -17.77 6.84
CA ALA A 120 -1.26 -18.91 7.67
C ALA A 120 -2.64 -19.47 7.31
N PHE A 121 -3.62 -18.60 7.07
CA PHE A 121 -4.94 -19.01 6.61
C PHE A 121 -4.85 -19.71 5.26
N TRP A 122 -4.14 -19.14 4.28
CA TRP A 122 -3.94 -19.80 2.98
C TRP A 122 -3.29 -21.18 3.15
N LYS A 123 -2.23 -21.28 3.96
CA LYS A 123 -1.55 -22.55 4.22
C LYS A 123 -2.46 -23.65 4.76
N ASP A 124 -3.36 -23.29 5.68
CA ASP A 124 -4.22 -24.26 6.37
C ASP A 124 -5.54 -24.53 5.63
N GLU A 125 -5.96 -23.62 4.74
CA GLU A 125 -7.29 -23.66 4.09
C GLU A 125 -7.27 -23.89 2.57
N SER A 126 -6.14 -23.65 1.90
CA SER A 126 -5.95 -23.97 0.48
C SER A 126 -5.53 -25.44 0.30
N ARG A 127 -5.90 -26.04 -0.83
CA ARG A 127 -5.32 -27.34 -1.26
C ARG A 127 -3.90 -27.18 -1.83
N TYR A 128 -3.49 -25.95 -2.15
CA TYR A 128 -2.19 -25.64 -2.73
C TYR A 128 -1.19 -25.12 -1.70
N ALA A 129 0.10 -25.34 -2.00
CA ALA A 129 1.18 -24.79 -1.18
C ALA A 129 1.15 -23.24 -1.20
N PRO A 130 1.72 -22.56 -0.17
CA PRO A 130 1.67 -21.10 -0.09
C PRO A 130 2.25 -20.36 -1.29
N LYS A 131 3.25 -20.95 -1.96
CA LYS A 131 3.86 -20.41 -3.18
C LYS A 131 2.90 -20.24 -4.37
N TYR A 132 1.70 -20.83 -4.32
CA TYR A 132 0.68 -20.73 -5.36
C TYR A 132 -0.30 -19.57 -5.14
N LEU A 133 -0.29 -18.90 -3.99
CA LEU A 133 -1.13 -17.71 -3.80
C LEU A 133 -0.72 -16.61 -4.80
N ARG A 134 -1.67 -16.16 -5.63
CA ARG A 134 -1.47 -15.07 -6.61
C ARG A 134 -2.19 -13.81 -6.26
N HIS A 135 -3.30 -13.90 -5.54
CA HIS A 135 -4.10 -12.71 -5.26
C HIS A 135 -4.57 -12.67 -3.81
N ILE A 136 -4.51 -11.50 -3.20
CA ILE A 136 -5.25 -11.22 -1.97
C ILE A 136 -6.27 -10.14 -2.29
N LYS A 137 -7.56 -10.48 -2.25
CA LYS A 137 -8.67 -9.57 -2.57
C LYS A 137 -9.45 -9.21 -1.32
N TYR A 138 -9.30 -7.97 -0.89
CA TYR A 138 -10.06 -7.34 0.19
C TYR A 138 -11.39 -6.85 -0.37
N LEU A 139 -12.49 -7.31 0.22
CA LEU A 139 -13.86 -6.92 -0.11
C LEU A 139 -14.38 -5.93 0.93
N GLU A 140 -15.41 -5.17 0.55
CA GLU A 140 -16.08 -4.22 1.45
C GLU A 140 -15.07 -3.27 2.11
N VAL A 141 -14.16 -2.73 1.30
CA VAL A 141 -13.15 -1.76 1.76
C VAL A 141 -13.87 -0.45 2.06
N ILE A 142 -14.33 -0.29 3.29
CA ILE A 142 -15.14 0.84 3.74
C ILE A 142 -14.34 1.64 4.78
N HIS A 143 -14.20 2.96 4.56
CA HIS A 143 -13.58 3.91 5.50
C HIS A 143 -12.15 3.56 5.95
N ASP A 144 -11.31 3.19 4.98
CA ASP A 144 -9.91 2.80 5.20
C ASP A 144 -8.99 3.82 4.52
N PRO A 145 -7.81 4.17 5.09
CA PRO A 145 -6.73 4.85 4.38
C PRO A 145 -6.46 4.35 2.96
N THR A 146 -6.77 3.07 2.68
CA THR A 146 -6.75 2.52 1.32
C THR A 146 -7.67 3.26 0.35
N LEU A 147 -8.91 3.62 0.72
CA LEU A 147 -9.82 4.35 -0.17
C LEU A 147 -9.26 5.74 -0.52
N SER A 148 -8.78 6.48 0.48
CA SER A 148 -8.17 7.79 0.23
C SER A 148 -6.91 7.69 -0.62
N ALA A 149 -6.14 6.61 -0.47
CA ALA A 149 -4.98 6.36 -1.32
C ALA A 149 -5.39 6.07 -2.77
N ILE A 150 -6.46 5.28 -2.98
CA ILE A 150 -7.04 5.02 -4.30
C ILE A 150 -7.53 6.31 -4.95
N GLU A 151 -8.32 7.10 -4.24
CA GLU A 151 -8.85 8.38 -4.74
C GLU A 151 -7.73 9.32 -5.17
N TYR A 152 -6.69 9.45 -4.34
CA TYR A 152 -5.53 10.27 -4.66
C TYR A 152 -4.81 9.76 -5.92
N VAL A 153 -4.62 8.44 -6.02
CA VAL A 153 -3.92 7.85 -7.17
C VAL A 153 -4.68 8.05 -8.47
N ILE A 154 -6.02 7.92 -8.43
CA ILE A 154 -6.88 8.20 -9.59
C ILE A 154 -6.73 9.65 -10.04
N LEU A 155 -6.76 10.60 -9.09
CA LEU A 155 -6.71 12.02 -9.38
C LEU A 155 -5.34 12.49 -9.88
N GLU A 156 -4.25 11.94 -9.34
CA GLU A 156 -2.88 12.42 -9.63
C GLU A 156 -2.26 11.72 -10.84
N TRP A 157 -2.49 10.41 -11.02
CA TRP A 157 -1.77 9.60 -12.00
C TRP A 157 -2.64 8.93 -13.05
N GLU A 158 -3.97 9.06 -12.99
CA GLU A 158 -4.91 8.55 -14.00
C GLU A 158 -4.60 7.09 -14.43
N PRO A 159 -4.62 6.11 -13.51
CA PRO A 159 -4.29 4.73 -13.80
C PRO A 159 -5.23 4.13 -14.85
N ASP A 160 -4.82 3.03 -15.49
CA ASP A 160 -5.64 2.32 -16.46
C ASP A 160 -6.91 1.77 -15.77
N CYS A 161 -8.06 2.35 -16.11
CA CYS A 161 -9.37 1.93 -15.64
C CYS A 161 -10.17 1.34 -16.81
N SER A 162 -10.33 0.02 -16.80
CA SER A 162 -11.10 -0.74 -17.79
C SER A 162 -12.00 -1.76 -17.10
N ASP A 163 -13.14 -2.08 -17.71
CA ASP A 163 -14.09 -3.07 -17.19
C ASP A 163 -14.54 -2.81 -15.74
N LYS A 164 -14.69 -1.54 -15.35
CA LYS A 164 -15.13 -1.06 -14.02
C LYS A 164 -14.11 -1.23 -12.88
N TRP A 165 -12.85 -1.46 -13.21
CA TRP A 165 -11.78 -1.51 -12.21
C TRP A 165 -10.53 -0.83 -12.75
N CYS A 166 -9.67 -0.40 -11.84
CA CYS A 166 -8.44 0.29 -12.18
C CYS A 166 -7.22 -0.53 -11.76
N ARG A 167 -6.12 -0.38 -12.50
CA ARG A 167 -4.84 -1.05 -12.27
C ARG A 167 -3.71 -0.06 -12.06
N VAL A 168 -2.94 -0.30 -11.01
CA VAL A 168 -1.62 0.31 -10.80
C VAL A 168 -0.56 -0.79 -10.83
N SER A 169 0.20 -0.88 -11.92
CA SER A 169 1.29 -1.84 -12.06
C SER A 169 2.57 -1.36 -11.37
N TRP A 170 3.45 -2.31 -11.04
CA TRP A 170 4.77 -2.04 -10.48
C TRP A 170 5.64 -1.13 -11.36
N SER A 171 5.36 -1.06 -12.67
CA SER A 171 6.03 -0.16 -13.61
C SER A 171 5.60 1.30 -13.48
N SER A 172 4.46 1.59 -12.84
CA SER A 172 4.01 2.94 -12.52
C SER A 172 4.55 3.34 -11.15
N GLU A 173 5.88 3.52 -11.05
CA GLU A 173 6.65 3.55 -9.80
C GLU A 173 6.04 4.47 -8.73
N ASP A 174 5.71 5.71 -9.06
CA ASP A 174 5.20 6.71 -8.10
C ASP A 174 3.82 6.32 -7.55
N ALA A 175 2.86 5.99 -8.43
CA ALA A 175 1.52 5.56 -8.04
C ALA A 175 1.56 4.25 -7.24
N PHE A 176 2.40 3.30 -7.67
CA PHE A 176 2.55 2.01 -7.02
C PHE A 176 3.15 2.16 -5.62
N LYS A 177 4.22 2.95 -5.50
CA LYS A 177 4.85 3.28 -4.22
C LYS A 177 3.89 4.03 -3.31
N TYR A 178 3.11 4.97 -3.84
CA TYR A 178 2.13 5.72 -3.06
C TYR A 178 1.09 4.79 -2.42
N LEU A 179 0.57 3.81 -3.16
CA LEU A 179 -0.33 2.80 -2.60
C LEU A 179 0.36 1.98 -1.50
N ILE A 180 1.60 1.55 -1.67
CA ILE A 180 2.35 0.84 -0.62
C ILE A 180 2.50 1.68 0.64
N ASP A 181 2.75 2.98 0.50
CA ASP A 181 3.00 3.86 1.64
C ASP A 181 1.71 4.23 2.40
N HIS A 182 0.58 4.35 1.69
CA HIS A 182 -0.67 4.90 2.21
C HIS A 182 -1.83 3.90 2.37
N SER A 183 -1.79 2.74 1.70
CA SER A 183 -2.75 1.65 1.93
C SER A 183 -2.19 0.63 2.92
N PRO A 184 -2.83 0.39 4.08
CA PRO A 184 -2.41 -0.66 5.00
C PRO A 184 -2.44 -2.07 4.38
N PHE A 185 -3.34 -2.31 3.42
CA PHE A 185 -3.41 -3.58 2.69
C PHE A 185 -2.22 -3.75 1.75
N ALA A 186 -1.93 -2.76 0.91
CA ALA A 186 -0.78 -2.78 0.02
C ALA A 186 0.52 -2.91 0.83
N LYS A 187 0.68 -2.09 1.87
CA LYS A 187 1.83 -2.13 2.77
C LYS A 187 2.04 -3.51 3.38
N GLY A 188 0.98 -4.07 3.95
CA GLY A 188 1.02 -5.37 4.63
C GLY A 188 1.39 -6.50 3.68
N ALA A 189 0.79 -6.52 2.49
CA ALA A 189 1.03 -7.56 1.49
C ALA A 189 2.42 -7.42 0.83
N ASN A 190 2.94 -6.20 0.66
CA ASN A 190 4.26 -5.96 0.07
C ASN A 190 5.42 -6.58 0.88
N TYR A 191 5.23 -6.77 2.19
CA TYR A 191 6.23 -7.46 3.03
C TYR A 191 6.22 -8.99 2.89
N ILE A 192 5.19 -9.60 2.28
CA ILE A 192 5.05 -11.06 2.25
C ILE A 192 6.22 -11.74 1.50
N PRO A 193 6.60 -11.33 0.28
CA PRO A 193 7.71 -11.99 -0.45
C PRO A 193 9.08 -11.87 0.22
N ASP A 194 9.29 -10.79 0.98
CA ASP A 194 10.53 -10.55 1.71
C ASP A 194 10.59 -11.26 3.07
N GLU A 195 9.43 -11.66 3.61
CA GLU A 195 9.35 -12.27 4.93
C GLU A 195 9.30 -13.80 4.89
N TYR A 196 8.75 -14.41 3.83
CA TYR A 196 8.47 -15.84 3.78
C TYR A 196 9.17 -16.60 2.66
N GLU A 197 9.75 -17.76 2.99
CA GLU A 197 10.50 -18.62 2.06
C GLU A 197 9.65 -19.08 0.87
N ASP A 198 8.41 -19.52 1.12
CA ASP A 198 7.49 -19.98 0.08
C ASP A 198 7.16 -18.89 -0.96
N PHE A 199 7.32 -17.62 -0.60
CA PHE A 199 7.02 -16.46 -1.44
C PHE A 199 8.27 -15.82 -2.03
N ALA A 200 9.47 -16.39 -1.82
CA ALA A 200 10.75 -15.76 -2.19
C ALA A 200 10.93 -15.53 -3.70
N ARG A 201 10.16 -16.24 -4.54
CA ARG A 201 10.15 -16.07 -6.01
C ARG A 201 9.06 -15.15 -6.51
N LEU A 202 8.25 -14.60 -5.62
CA LEU A 202 7.14 -13.73 -5.97
C LEU A 202 7.51 -12.27 -5.71
N TYR A 203 6.77 -11.38 -6.35
CA TYR A 203 6.77 -9.95 -6.03
C TYR A 203 5.36 -9.39 -6.22
N VAL A 204 5.05 -8.27 -5.56
CA VAL A 204 3.79 -7.56 -5.84
C VAL A 204 3.92 -6.88 -7.19
N SER A 205 3.11 -7.33 -8.15
CA SER A 205 3.16 -6.89 -9.55
C SER A 205 2.16 -5.80 -9.88
N SER A 206 1.02 -5.76 -9.21
CA SER A 206 0.05 -4.68 -9.35
C SER A 206 -0.92 -4.62 -8.18
N PHE A 207 -1.59 -3.49 -8.08
CA PHE A 207 -2.79 -3.31 -7.29
C PHE A 207 -3.96 -3.08 -8.23
N ASP A 208 -5.03 -3.84 -8.05
CA ASP A 208 -6.29 -3.64 -8.76
C ASP A 208 -7.36 -3.22 -7.76
N PHE A 209 -8.28 -2.35 -8.16
CA PHE A 209 -9.37 -1.91 -7.29
C PHE A 209 -10.62 -1.54 -8.06
N ALA A 210 -11.76 -1.63 -7.38
CA ALA A 210 -13.02 -1.14 -7.92
C ALA A 210 -12.88 0.33 -8.34
N ASP A 211 -13.39 0.67 -9.51
CA ASP A 211 -13.49 2.08 -9.92
C ASP A 211 -14.54 2.77 -9.03
N PRO A 212 -14.17 3.79 -8.24
CA PRO A 212 -15.10 4.54 -7.40
C PRO A 212 -16.22 5.24 -8.18
N ALA A 213 -16.04 5.51 -9.48
CA ALA A 213 -17.07 6.08 -10.33
C ALA A 213 -18.19 5.07 -10.66
N GLU A 214 -17.89 3.76 -10.63
CA GLU A 214 -18.78 2.68 -11.06
C GLU A 214 -19.31 1.83 -9.89
N HIS A 215 -18.82 2.05 -8.67
CA HIS A 215 -19.13 1.22 -7.50
C HIS A 215 -19.62 2.05 -6.32
N THR A 216 -20.58 1.51 -5.58
CA THR A 216 -20.94 2.09 -4.28
C THR A 216 -19.85 1.81 -3.24
N ALA A 217 -19.80 2.61 -2.16
CA ALA A 217 -18.85 2.39 -1.07
C ALA A 217 -18.87 0.96 -0.49
N LYS A 218 -20.02 0.27 -0.56
CA LYS A 218 -20.17 -1.12 -0.08
C LYS A 218 -19.65 -2.17 -1.07
N GLU A 219 -19.48 -1.80 -2.33
CA GLU A 219 -18.99 -2.68 -3.39
C GLU A 219 -17.49 -2.46 -3.68
N MET A 220 -16.86 -1.53 -2.96
CA MET A 220 -15.44 -1.27 -3.08
C MET A 220 -14.61 -2.48 -2.67
N TRP A 221 -13.65 -2.83 -3.51
CA TRP A 221 -12.68 -3.90 -3.27
C TRP A 221 -11.29 -3.45 -3.69
N PHE A 222 -10.28 -4.06 -3.07
CA PHE A 222 -8.86 -3.85 -3.37
C PHE A 222 -8.17 -5.21 -3.49
N ARG A 223 -7.39 -5.42 -4.54
CA ARG A 223 -6.68 -6.67 -4.82
C ARG A 223 -5.19 -6.41 -4.97
N VAL A 224 -4.40 -7.17 -4.23
CA VAL A 224 -2.94 -7.25 -4.40
C VAL A 224 -2.63 -8.44 -5.28
N ASN A 225 -1.83 -8.24 -6.33
CA ASN A 225 -1.46 -9.27 -7.28
C ASN A 225 0.02 -9.63 -7.19
N PHE A 226 0.32 -10.90 -6.99
CA PHE A 226 1.68 -11.45 -7.00
C PHE A 226 1.99 -12.08 -8.36
N LYS A 227 3.23 -11.90 -8.84
CA LYS A 227 3.75 -12.59 -10.03
C LYS A 227 5.08 -13.27 -9.69
N SER A 228 5.41 -14.36 -10.37
CA SER A 228 6.72 -15.00 -10.25
C SER A 228 7.79 -14.23 -11.02
N TYR A 229 8.99 -14.15 -10.47
CA TYR A 229 10.17 -13.71 -11.23
C TYR A 229 10.50 -14.64 -12.39
N ASP A 230 10.05 -15.90 -12.34
CA ASP A 230 10.24 -16.89 -13.41
C ASP A 230 9.30 -16.67 -14.61
N ASP A 231 8.27 -15.82 -14.48
CA ASP A 231 7.26 -15.54 -15.51
C ASP A 231 7.60 -14.28 -16.34
N GLN A 232 8.84 -13.79 -16.26
CA GLN A 232 9.35 -12.61 -16.99
C GLN A 232 10.15 -13.00 -18.23
#